data_AF-A0A9P7Y9P4-F1
#
_entry.id   AF-A0A9P7Y9P4-F1
#
_cell.length_a   1.000
_cell.length_b   1.000
_cell.length_c   1.000
_cell.angle_alpha   90.00
_cell.angle_beta   90.00
_cell.angle_gamma   90.00
#
_symmetry.space_group_name_H-M   'P 1'
#
loop_
_entity.id
_entity.type
_entity.pdbx_description
1 polymer ?
#
loop_
_entity_poly.entity_id
_entity_poly.type
_entity_poly.pdbx_seq_one_letter_code
_entity_poly.pdbx_strand_id
1 'polypeptide(L)'
;MLSLHTMKLFRPLILPALVWGSDAATIVDLFNTKGGTGLGACSATQVPIVESWLQDTVELVDFALQGLSSYKTDRFIQRNLGAFFSIRTTKAGNVFAQDQAKFATVEKTLQVVQDFLYQRNPQWTVEGDGTGKPWLFCNSDWQSETEDLFDEQGNPVLDPNDNTKQASLRTFPLTGNIAADQLLKDMQQGTPPNWDSFAYYSTDLKDYVIEVAANRYPGNPPATPRSWCNGHLVTPDAENRFALTESRLTRDAVTLCPDAFTTSSEPFETIDAAMADPAAARLGTPLNDASPRSLTLFHELIHMTTGPDQTPDSASMFSVCP
;
A
#
# COMPACT_ATOMS: atom_id res chain seq x y z
N MET A 1 -1.64 -5.76 52.68
CA MET A 1 -1.71 -7.10 52.05
C MET A 1 -2.78 -7.05 50.98
N LEU A 2 -2.40 -6.62 49.77
CA LEU A 2 -3.30 -6.55 48.62
C LEU A 2 -2.99 -7.74 47.70
N SER A 3 -4.05 -8.49 47.42
CA SER A 3 -4.09 -9.70 46.62
C SER A 3 -3.67 -9.43 45.17
N LEU A 4 -2.61 -10.11 44.72
CA LEU A 4 -2.27 -10.26 43.30
C LEU A 4 -3.48 -10.87 42.58
N HIS A 5 -4.21 -10.07 41.83
CA HIS A 5 -5.11 -10.56 40.80
C HIS A 5 -4.26 -10.94 39.59
N THR A 6 -4.04 -12.25 39.45
CA THR A 6 -3.48 -12.87 38.25
C THR A 6 -4.35 -12.48 37.06
N MET A 7 -3.80 -11.69 36.16
CA MET A 7 -4.38 -11.37 34.87
C MET A 7 -4.41 -12.68 34.07
N LYS A 8 -5.55 -13.38 34.12
CA LYS A 8 -5.80 -14.52 33.24
C LYS A 8 -5.91 -13.96 31.83
N LEU A 9 -4.79 -13.97 31.10
CA LEU A 9 -4.82 -14.01 29.64
C LEU A 9 -5.73 -15.19 29.28
N PHE A 10 -6.92 -14.87 28.79
CA PHE A 10 -7.75 -15.84 28.13
C PHE A 10 -6.90 -16.38 26.99
N ARG A 11 -6.42 -17.63 27.13
CA ARG A 11 -6.20 -18.46 25.95
C ARG A 11 -7.49 -18.34 25.16
N PRO A 12 -7.50 -17.76 23.94
CA PRO A 12 -8.65 -17.94 23.09
C PRO A 12 -8.89 -19.45 23.07
N LEU A 13 -10.10 -19.87 23.42
CA LEU A 13 -10.52 -21.22 23.11
C LEU A 13 -10.22 -21.35 21.62
N ILE A 14 -9.26 -22.21 21.29
CA ILE A 14 -9.11 -22.79 19.98
C ILE A 14 -10.41 -23.56 19.78
N LEU A 15 -11.47 -22.84 19.40
CA LEU A 15 -12.49 -23.44 18.57
C LEU A 15 -11.68 -24.01 17.41
N PRO A 16 -11.74 -25.33 17.15
CA PRO A 16 -11.29 -25.80 15.86
C PRO A 16 -12.12 -24.99 14.87
N ALA A 17 -11.50 -23.98 14.26
CA ALA A 17 -12.01 -23.37 13.08
C ALA A 17 -12.34 -24.56 12.20
N LEU A 18 -13.64 -24.82 12.00
CA LEU A 18 -14.06 -25.53 10.82
C LEU A 18 -13.46 -24.67 9.73
N VAL A 19 -12.30 -25.11 9.25
CA VAL A 19 -11.61 -24.56 8.10
C VAL A 19 -12.57 -24.83 6.96
N TRP A 20 -13.54 -23.93 6.83
CA TRP A 20 -14.13 -23.65 5.54
C TRP A 20 -12.91 -23.22 4.75
N GLY A 21 -12.38 -24.16 3.96
CA GLY A 21 -11.41 -23.82 2.93
C GLY A 21 -12.12 -22.91 1.96
N SER A 22 -12.27 -21.63 2.33
CA SER A 22 -12.15 -20.58 1.35
C SER A 22 -10.75 -20.78 0.83
N ASP A 23 -10.64 -21.23 -0.43
CA ASP A 23 -9.39 -21.14 -1.16
C ASP A 23 -8.97 -19.67 -1.05
N ALA A 24 -8.06 -19.38 -0.10
CA ALA A 24 -7.63 -18.04 0.17
C ALA A 24 -7.05 -17.51 -1.14
N ALA A 25 -7.52 -16.33 -1.56
CA ALA A 25 -7.01 -15.73 -2.78
C ALA A 25 -5.48 -15.64 -2.69
N THR A 26 -4.80 -16.09 -3.74
CA THR A 26 -3.36 -15.93 -3.87
C THR A 26 -3.04 -14.55 -4.42
N ILE A 27 -1.77 -14.14 -4.36
CA ILE A 27 -1.35 -12.87 -4.95
C ILE A 27 -1.75 -12.80 -6.43
N VAL A 28 -1.59 -13.88 -7.20
CA VAL A 28 -1.91 -13.90 -8.63
C VAL A 28 -3.42 -13.86 -8.91
N ASP A 29 -4.25 -14.23 -7.92
CA ASP A 29 -5.71 -14.08 -8.02
C ASP A 29 -6.14 -12.63 -7.85
N LEU A 30 -5.37 -11.81 -7.13
CA LEU A 30 -5.72 -10.43 -6.80
C LEU A 30 -4.95 -9.38 -7.61
N PHE A 31 -3.71 -9.70 -8.01
CA PHE A 31 -2.78 -8.76 -8.61
C PHE A 31 -2.21 -9.27 -9.94
N ASN A 32 -1.95 -8.31 -10.83
CA ASN A 32 -0.94 -8.49 -11.86
C ASN A 32 0.45 -8.47 -11.21
N THR A 33 1.25 -9.48 -11.49
CA THR A 33 2.62 -9.60 -10.97
C THR A 33 3.60 -9.88 -12.10
N LYS A 34 4.84 -9.47 -11.88
CA LYS A 34 5.94 -9.76 -12.79
C LYS A 34 6.68 -11.01 -12.30
N GLY A 35 6.77 -12.01 -13.18
CA GLY A 35 7.57 -13.21 -12.91
C GLY A 35 9.08 -12.95 -13.12
N GLY A 36 9.91 -13.66 -12.35
CA GLY A 36 11.35 -13.77 -12.59
C GLY A 36 12.17 -12.56 -12.12
N THR A 37 13.13 -12.13 -12.94
CA THR A 37 14.12 -11.08 -12.60
C THR A 37 13.84 -9.74 -13.30
N GLY A 38 12.60 -9.50 -13.72
CA GLY A 38 12.23 -8.22 -14.32
C GLY A 38 12.25 -7.09 -13.29
N LEU A 39 12.37 -5.84 -13.77
CA LEU A 39 12.28 -4.65 -12.91
C LEU A 39 10.96 -4.65 -12.13
N GLY A 40 11.03 -4.40 -10.82
CA GLY A 40 9.92 -4.44 -9.86
C GLY A 40 9.40 -5.83 -9.50
N ALA A 41 9.94 -6.91 -10.09
CA ALA A 41 9.47 -8.26 -9.79
C ALA A 41 9.78 -8.68 -8.36
N CYS A 42 8.83 -9.39 -7.74
CA CYS A 42 9.08 -10.08 -6.48
C CYS A 42 10.01 -11.27 -6.70
N SER A 43 11.11 -11.30 -5.95
CA SER A 43 12.05 -12.40 -6.00
C SER A 43 11.40 -13.71 -5.51
N ALA A 44 11.98 -14.85 -5.87
CA ALA A 44 11.50 -16.16 -5.43
C ALA A 44 11.45 -16.31 -3.88
N THR A 45 12.25 -15.52 -3.15
CA THR A 45 12.20 -15.50 -1.68
C THR A 45 11.16 -14.53 -1.13
N GLN A 46 10.82 -13.47 -1.86
CA GLN A 46 9.79 -12.50 -1.45
C GLN A 46 8.37 -13.04 -1.66
N VAL A 47 8.11 -13.75 -2.77
CA VAL A 47 6.76 -14.28 -3.07
C VAL A 47 6.12 -15.03 -1.89
N PRO A 48 6.74 -16.05 -1.26
CA PRO A 48 6.13 -16.75 -0.14
C PRO A 48 5.93 -15.85 1.10
N ILE A 49 6.76 -14.81 1.28
CA ILE A 49 6.59 -13.84 2.38
C ILE A 49 5.33 -13.02 2.12
N VAL A 50 5.19 -12.45 0.92
CA VAL A 50 4.01 -11.65 0.57
C VAL A 50 2.73 -12.48 0.60
N GLU A 51 2.78 -13.77 0.22
CA GLU A 51 1.62 -14.68 0.36
C GLU A 51 1.24 -14.86 1.84
N SER A 52 2.21 -14.96 2.75
CA SER A 52 1.92 -15.00 4.18
C SER A 52 1.34 -13.68 4.70
N TRP A 53 1.79 -12.53 4.18
CA TRP A 53 1.21 -11.23 4.51
C TRP A 53 -0.22 -11.09 4.01
N LEU A 54 -0.53 -11.66 2.85
CA LEU A 54 -1.88 -11.68 2.30
C LEU A 54 -2.81 -12.52 3.17
N GLN A 55 -2.36 -13.68 3.64
CA GLN A 55 -3.10 -14.53 4.58
C GLN A 55 -3.40 -13.79 5.89
N ASP A 56 -2.37 -13.17 6.49
CA ASP A 56 -2.53 -12.33 7.67
C ASP A 56 -3.54 -11.19 7.44
N THR A 57 -3.52 -10.59 6.26
CA THR A 57 -4.42 -9.50 5.90
C THR A 57 -5.88 -9.97 5.83
N VAL A 58 -6.13 -11.15 5.23
CA VAL A 58 -7.47 -11.79 5.23
C VAL A 58 -7.93 -12.03 6.66
N GLU A 59 -7.09 -12.66 7.48
CA GLU A 59 -7.39 -12.98 8.87
C GLU A 59 -7.70 -11.72 9.69
N LEU A 60 -6.87 -10.68 9.55
CA LEU A 60 -7.02 -9.41 10.27
C LEU A 60 -8.33 -8.71 9.91
N VAL A 61 -8.65 -8.62 8.61
CA VAL A 61 -9.89 -7.98 8.15
C VAL A 61 -11.12 -8.74 8.64
N ASP A 62 -11.10 -10.07 8.55
CA ASP A 62 -12.21 -10.91 9.01
C ASP A 62 -12.43 -10.78 10.53
N PHE A 63 -11.36 -10.85 11.33
CA PHE A 63 -11.46 -10.68 12.78
C PHE A 63 -11.86 -9.26 13.17
N ALA A 64 -11.36 -8.24 12.46
CA ALA A 64 -11.74 -6.86 12.72
C ALA A 64 -13.23 -6.65 12.45
N LEU A 65 -13.75 -7.11 11.30
CA LEU A 65 -15.18 -7.02 10.97
C LEU A 65 -16.05 -7.83 11.93
N GLN A 66 -15.62 -9.02 12.32
CA GLN A 66 -16.30 -9.81 13.35
C GLN A 66 -16.32 -9.07 14.70
N GLY A 67 -15.21 -8.47 15.10
CA GLY A 67 -15.11 -7.62 16.29
C GLY A 67 -16.08 -6.45 16.22
N LEU A 68 -16.10 -5.71 15.10
CA LEU A 68 -17.04 -4.62 14.86
C LEU A 68 -18.49 -5.08 14.89
N SER A 69 -18.83 -6.29 14.44
CA SER A 69 -20.20 -6.81 14.54
C SER A 69 -20.62 -7.14 15.99
N SER A 70 -19.66 -7.46 16.86
CA SER A 70 -19.88 -7.90 18.24
C SER A 70 -19.62 -6.81 19.30
N TYR A 71 -19.26 -5.60 18.89
CA TYR A 71 -18.82 -4.52 19.78
C TYR A 71 -19.82 -4.18 20.90
N LYS A 72 -21.12 -4.38 20.69
CA LYS A 72 -22.15 -4.09 21.71
C LYS A 72 -21.99 -4.96 22.95
N THR A 73 -21.49 -6.18 22.78
CA THR A 73 -21.33 -7.19 23.84
C THR A 73 -19.88 -7.40 24.26
N ASP A 74 -18.91 -7.00 23.44
CA ASP A 74 -17.49 -7.17 23.74
C ASP A 74 -16.84 -5.87 24.26
N ARG A 75 -16.52 -5.84 25.56
CA ARG A 75 -15.85 -4.70 26.20
C ARG A 75 -14.41 -4.47 25.74
N PHE A 76 -13.73 -5.48 25.22
CA PHE A 76 -12.38 -5.31 24.66
C PHE A 76 -12.45 -4.59 23.32
N ILE A 77 -13.38 -4.96 22.44
CA ILE A 77 -13.61 -4.22 21.19
C ILE A 77 -14.01 -2.77 21.48
N GLN A 78 -14.90 -2.52 22.46
CA GLN A 78 -15.25 -1.14 22.85
C GLN A 78 -14.03 -0.32 23.30
N ARG A 79 -13.09 -0.93 24.03
CA ARG A 79 -11.86 -0.27 24.45
C ARG A 79 -10.93 0.00 23.28
N ASN A 80 -10.79 -0.95 22.35
CA ASN A 80 -9.98 -0.77 21.15
C ASN A 80 -10.54 0.33 20.25
N LEU A 81 -11.87 0.37 20.07
CA LEU A 81 -12.55 1.48 19.36
C LEU A 81 -12.25 2.84 19.98
N GLY A 82 -12.25 2.93 21.31
CA GLY A 82 -11.88 4.15 22.02
C GLY A 82 -10.40 4.50 21.89
N ALA A 83 -9.52 3.51 22.01
CA ALA A 83 -8.07 3.71 22.03
C ALA A 83 -7.51 4.08 20.65
N PHE A 84 -7.91 3.38 19.60
CA PHE A 84 -7.34 3.53 18.26
C PHE A 84 -8.10 4.54 17.39
N PHE A 85 -9.42 4.65 17.56
CA PHE A 85 -10.27 5.46 16.68
C PHE A 85 -10.98 6.61 17.41
N SER A 86 -10.77 6.75 18.72
CA SER A 86 -11.49 7.73 19.56
C SER A 86 -13.02 7.61 19.42
N ILE A 87 -13.53 6.40 19.20
CA ILE A 87 -14.96 6.09 19.11
C ILE A 87 -15.47 5.71 20.49
N ARG A 88 -16.39 6.50 21.05
CA ARG A 88 -16.95 6.24 22.38
C ARG A 88 -18.17 5.34 22.30
N THR A 89 -18.35 4.52 23.33
CA THR A 89 -19.55 3.71 23.54
C THR A 89 -20.28 4.08 24.83
N THR A 90 -21.60 4.04 24.79
CA THR A 90 -22.48 4.24 25.94
C THR A 90 -22.40 3.05 26.91
N LYS A 91 -22.94 3.21 28.12
CA LYS A 91 -23.05 2.08 29.08
C LYS A 91 -23.84 0.89 28.53
N ALA A 92 -24.74 1.13 27.57
CA ALA A 92 -25.52 0.10 26.89
C ALA A 92 -24.77 -0.54 25.70
N GLY A 93 -23.51 -0.16 25.47
CA GLY A 93 -22.68 -0.69 24.38
C GLY A 93 -22.90 -0.03 23.02
N ASN A 94 -23.82 0.92 22.86
CA ASN A 94 -24.03 1.63 21.60
C ASN A 94 -22.96 2.69 21.35
N VAL A 95 -22.53 2.89 20.11
CA VAL A 95 -21.68 4.04 19.71
C VAL A 95 -22.43 5.35 19.97
N PHE A 96 -21.73 6.36 20.52
CA PHE A 96 -22.30 7.71 20.70
C PHE A 96 -22.71 8.32 19.37
N ALA A 97 -23.81 9.08 19.33
CA ALA A 97 -24.35 9.66 18.10
C ALA A 97 -23.30 10.44 17.28
N GLN A 98 -22.46 11.25 17.94
CA GLN A 98 -21.41 12.02 17.26
C GLN A 98 -20.24 11.17 16.70
N ASP A 99 -20.09 9.93 17.14
CA ASP A 99 -19.01 9.02 16.70
C ASP A 99 -19.52 7.97 15.68
N GLN A 100 -20.82 7.97 15.34
CA GLN A 100 -21.43 7.02 14.40
C GLN A 100 -20.80 7.09 13.00
N ALA A 101 -20.51 8.30 12.51
CA ALA A 101 -19.86 8.47 11.21
C ALA A 101 -18.45 7.86 11.19
N LYS A 102 -17.68 8.03 12.27
CA LYS A 102 -16.35 7.42 12.40
C LYS A 102 -16.42 5.91 12.41
N PHE A 103 -17.36 5.35 13.18
CA PHE A 103 -17.58 3.90 13.22
C PHE A 103 -17.94 3.35 11.84
N ALA A 104 -18.87 4.00 11.14
CA ALA A 104 -19.25 3.63 9.78
C ALA A 104 -18.06 3.74 8.80
N THR A 105 -17.18 4.74 8.94
CA THR A 105 -15.95 4.84 8.15
C THR A 105 -15.03 3.65 8.38
N VAL A 106 -14.73 3.30 9.65
CA VAL A 106 -13.86 2.16 9.97
C VAL A 106 -14.43 0.85 9.42
N GLU A 107 -15.74 0.61 9.62
CA GLU A 107 -16.43 -0.56 9.10
C GLU A 107 -16.39 -0.61 7.57
N LYS A 108 -16.72 0.51 6.90
CA LYS A 108 -16.69 0.63 5.44
C LYS A 108 -15.29 0.36 4.89
N THR A 109 -14.25 0.97 5.45
CA THR A 109 -12.86 0.78 5.00
C THR A 109 -12.48 -0.70 5.03
N LEU A 110 -12.75 -1.40 6.13
CA LEU A 110 -12.46 -2.83 6.26
C LEU A 110 -13.31 -3.67 5.29
N GLN A 111 -14.59 -3.31 5.08
CA GLN A 111 -15.46 -4.00 4.13
C GLN A 111 -14.95 -3.89 2.69
N VAL A 112 -14.46 -2.73 2.25
CA VAL A 112 -13.94 -2.58 0.88
C VAL A 112 -12.65 -3.38 0.69
N VAL A 113 -11.77 -3.43 1.70
CA VAL A 113 -10.59 -4.33 1.68
C VAL A 113 -11.05 -5.79 1.63
N GLN A 114 -12.03 -6.20 2.43
CA GLN A 114 -12.59 -7.56 2.37
C GLN A 114 -13.14 -7.86 0.97
N ASP A 115 -13.90 -6.94 0.38
CA ASP A 115 -14.47 -7.12 -0.94
C ASP A 115 -13.40 -7.24 -2.03
N PHE A 116 -12.24 -6.57 -1.89
CA PHE A 116 -11.08 -6.81 -2.75
C PHE A 116 -10.51 -8.23 -2.55
N LEU A 117 -10.20 -8.62 -1.31
CA LEU A 117 -9.59 -9.91 -0.97
C LEU A 117 -10.44 -11.10 -1.42
N TYR A 118 -11.78 -10.96 -1.40
CA TYR A 118 -12.72 -11.98 -1.86
C TYR A 118 -13.19 -11.78 -3.31
N GLN A 119 -12.57 -10.88 -4.07
CA GLN A 119 -12.88 -10.61 -5.48
C GLN A 119 -14.36 -10.26 -5.71
N ARG A 120 -15.00 -9.58 -4.76
CA ARG A 120 -16.41 -9.15 -4.79
C ARG A 120 -16.60 -7.78 -5.40
N ASN A 121 -15.55 -6.95 -5.47
CA ASN A 121 -15.62 -5.66 -6.12
C ASN A 121 -15.34 -5.79 -7.63
N PRO A 122 -16.31 -5.43 -8.51
CA PRO A 122 -16.14 -5.51 -9.97
C PRO A 122 -15.03 -4.60 -10.51
N GLN A 123 -14.67 -3.52 -9.81
CA GLN A 123 -13.61 -2.59 -10.22
C GLN A 123 -12.26 -3.28 -10.45
N TRP A 124 -11.97 -4.38 -9.74
CA TRP A 124 -10.69 -5.08 -9.86
C TRP A 124 -10.79 -6.45 -10.54
N THR A 125 -11.96 -6.81 -11.09
CA THR A 125 -12.18 -8.12 -11.71
C THR A 125 -12.51 -8.06 -13.21
N VAL A 126 -12.86 -6.90 -13.75
CA VAL A 126 -13.14 -6.73 -15.19
C VAL A 126 -11.87 -6.26 -15.89
N GLU A 127 -11.30 -7.06 -16.78
CA GLU A 127 -10.16 -6.66 -17.61
C GLU A 127 -10.62 -5.93 -18.90
N GLY A 128 -9.96 -4.82 -19.26
CA GLY A 128 -10.01 -4.24 -20.61
C GLY A 128 -10.69 -2.89 -20.78
N ASP A 129 -11.18 -2.27 -19.70
CA ASP A 129 -11.78 -0.92 -19.72
C ASP A 129 -10.96 0.13 -18.94
N GLY A 130 -9.70 -0.20 -18.62
CA GLY A 130 -8.87 0.58 -17.69
C GLY A 130 -9.13 0.22 -16.21
N THR A 131 -10.17 -0.56 -15.93
CA THR A 131 -10.34 -1.29 -14.67
C THR A 131 -9.80 -2.72 -14.85
N GLY A 132 -9.59 -3.43 -13.76
CA GLY A 132 -8.91 -4.73 -13.76
C GLY A 132 -8.00 -4.92 -12.55
N LYS A 133 -7.27 -6.03 -12.50
CA LYS A 133 -6.42 -6.32 -11.34
C LYS A 133 -5.36 -5.23 -11.16
N PRO A 134 -5.18 -4.70 -9.93
CA PRO A 134 -4.06 -3.82 -9.63
C PRO A 134 -2.73 -4.54 -9.84
N TRP A 135 -1.64 -3.79 -9.94
CA TRP A 135 -0.29 -4.36 -9.98
C TRP A 135 0.31 -4.49 -8.58
N LEU A 136 1.12 -5.52 -8.37
CA LEU A 136 1.98 -5.65 -7.20
C LEU A 136 3.44 -5.81 -7.62
N PHE A 137 4.28 -4.93 -7.09
CA PHE A 137 5.73 -4.92 -7.28
C PHE A 137 6.46 -5.04 -5.94
N CYS A 138 7.71 -5.52 -5.97
CA CYS A 138 8.58 -5.66 -4.79
C CYS A 138 9.82 -4.73 -4.82
N ASN A 139 9.79 -3.71 -5.67
CA ASN A 139 10.72 -2.57 -5.74
C ASN A 139 10.11 -1.55 -6.71
N SER A 140 10.40 -0.25 -6.60
CA SER A 140 9.87 0.79 -7.50
C SER A 140 10.67 1.00 -8.79
N ASP A 141 11.63 0.13 -9.10
CA ASP A 141 12.38 0.18 -10.37
C ASP A 141 11.56 -0.27 -11.59
N TRP A 142 10.32 -0.76 -11.39
CA TRP A 142 9.32 -0.91 -12.46
C TRP A 142 8.99 0.42 -13.14
N GLN A 143 9.21 1.54 -12.44
CA GLN A 143 9.20 2.87 -13.02
C GLN A 143 10.62 3.34 -13.28
N SER A 144 10.91 3.73 -14.51
CA SER A 144 12.22 4.28 -14.90
C SER A 144 12.09 5.73 -15.30
N GLU A 145 12.94 6.59 -14.73
CA GLU A 145 13.00 7.99 -15.17
C GLU A 145 13.35 8.05 -16.66
N THR A 146 12.57 8.81 -17.42
CA THR A 146 12.77 8.94 -18.87
C THR A 146 12.42 10.33 -19.36
N GLU A 147 13.03 10.70 -20.48
CA GLU A 147 12.60 11.86 -21.28
C GLU A 147 11.98 11.42 -22.61
N ASP A 148 11.93 10.12 -22.87
CA ASP A 148 11.40 9.53 -24.09
C ASP A 148 9.86 9.44 -24.03
N LEU A 149 9.22 9.70 -25.18
CA LEU A 149 7.77 9.64 -25.32
C LEU A 149 7.32 8.30 -25.93
N PHE A 150 6.31 7.71 -25.32
CA PHE A 150 5.65 6.45 -25.62
C PHE A 150 4.14 6.68 -25.77
N ASP A 151 3.49 5.96 -26.67
CA ASP A 151 2.04 5.98 -26.86
C ASP A 151 1.30 5.11 -25.82
N GLU A 152 -0.03 5.12 -25.84
CA GLU A 152 -0.89 4.32 -24.94
C GLU A 152 -0.68 2.80 -25.09
N GLN A 153 -0.07 2.35 -26.19
CA GLN A 153 0.28 0.95 -26.42
C GLN A 153 1.73 0.65 -25.98
N GLY A 154 2.47 1.66 -25.53
CA GLY A 154 3.85 1.60 -25.08
C GLY A 154 4.87 1.62 -26.22
N ASN A 155 4.47 1.95 -27.45
CA ASN A 155 5.41 2.09 -28.56
C ASN A 155 6.10 3.46 -28.51
N PRO A 156 7.38 3.53 -28.92
CA PRO A 156 8.07 4.80 -29.13
C PRO A 156 7.30 5.73 -30.08
N VAL A 157 7.02 6.95 -29.64
CA VAL A 157 6.53 8.02 -30.52
C VAL A 157 7.73 8.62 -31.25
N LEU A 158 7.66 8.75 -32.58
CA LEU A 158 8.77 9.29 -33.38
C LEU A 158 8.66 10.81 -33.50
N ASP A 159 9.79 11.53 -33.48
CA ASP A 159 9.84 12.98 -33.67
C ASP A 159 9.31 13.37 -35.08
N PRO A 160 8.33 14.30 -35.20
CA PRO A 160 7.78 14.70 -36.49
C PRO A 160 8.82 15.37 -37.41
N ASN A 161 9.89 15.93 -36.84
CA ASN A 161 10.96 16.57 -37.57
C ASN A 161 12.09 15.60 -37.94
N ASP A 162 12.16 14.43 -37.29
CA ASP A 162 13.17 13.39 -37.53
C ASP A 162 12.60 12.01 -37.15
N ASN A 163 11.97 11.34 -38.11
CA ASN A 163 11.35 10.03 -37.91
C ASN A 163 12.32 8.89 -37.59
N THR A 164 13.62 9.17 -37.49
CA THR A 164 14.64 8.20 -37.04
C THR A 164 14.89 8.27 -35.54
N LYS A 165 14.36 9.30 -34.87
CA LYS A 165 14.51 9.53 -33.43
C LYS A 165 13.19 9.38 -32.71
N GLN A 166 13.27 8.85 -31.49
CA GLN A 166 12.16 8.92 -30.56
C GLN A 166 11.95 10.37 -30.10
N ALA A 167 10.69 10.75 -30.01
CA ALA A 167 10.22 12.01 -29.47
C ALA A 167 10.62 12.15 -28.01
N SER A 168 10.98 13.37 -27.61
CA SER A 168 11.24 13.70 -26.21
C SER A 168 10.07 14.46 -25.60
N LEU A 169 9.67 14.07 -24.39
CA LEU A 169 8.70 14.77 -23.54
C LEU A 169 9.02 16.26 -23.33
N ARG A 170 10.29 16.66 -23.50
CA ARG A 170 10.77 18.04 -23.32
C ARG A 170 10.61 18.92 -24.55
N THR A 171 10.54 18.34 -25.74
CA THR A 171 10.66 19.07 -27.01
C THR A 171 9.57 18.72 -28.02
N PHE A 172 8.77 17.69 -27.76
CA PHE A 172 7.77 17.22 -28.71
C PHE A 172 6.49 18.08 -28.66
N PRO A 173 6.07 18.68 -29.79
CA PRO A 173 4.81 19.41 -29.85
C PRO A 173 3.64 18.43 -29.96
N LEU A 174 2.80 18.31 -28.93
CA LEU A 174 1.58 17.52 -29.04
C LEU A 174 0.47 18.29 -29.77
N THR A 175 -0.18 17.63 -30.74
CA THR A 175 -1.45 18.06 -31.32
C THR A 175 -2.55 17.09 -30.92
N GLY A 176 -3.44 17.49 -30.01
CA GLY A 176 -4.54 16.65 -29.51
C GLY A 176 -4.69 16.68 -27.99
N ASN A 177 -5.80 16.15 -27.48
CA ASN A 177 -6.12 16.08 -26.06
C ASN A 177 -5.66 14.72 -25.53
N ILE A 178 -4.51 14.66 -24.87
CA ILE A 178 -3.99 13.45 -24.23
C ILE A 178 -4.04 13.71 -22.71
N ALA A 179 -5.00 13.11 -22.02
CA ALA A 179 -5.18 13.26 -20.57
C ALA A 179 -3.89 12.88 -19.81
N ALA A 180 -3.64 13.54 -18.65
CA ALA A 180 -2.35 14.17 -18.23
C ALA A 180 -2.18 15.63 -18.75
N ASP A 181 -3.31 16.27 -19.08
CA ASP A 181 -3.43 17.39 -20.01
C ASP A 181 -2.67 18.68 -19.68
N GLN A 182 -2.32 18.96 -18.42
CA GLN A 182 -1.63 20.22 -18.08
C GLN A 182 -0.14 20.04 -17.85
N LEU A 183 0.26 18.93 -17.24
CA LEU A 183 1.65 18.69 -16.87
C LEU A 183 2.47 18.12 -18.05
N LEU A 184 1.82 17.30 -18.89
CA LEU A 184 2.37 16.95 -20.20
C LEU A 184 2.56 18.24 -21.03
N LYS A 185 1.56 19.15 -21.01
CA LYS A 185 1.67 20.48 -21.65
C LYS A 185 2.81 21.33 -21.08
N ASP A 186 3.06 21.30 -19.78
CA ASP A 186 4.14 22.06 -19.14
C ASP A 186 5.52 21.49 -19.52
N MET A 187 5.65 20.15 -19.63
CA MET A 187 6.87 19.51 -20.16
C MET A 187 7.07 19.80 -21.66
N GLN A 188 5.98 19.90 -22.44
CA GLN A 188 5.98 20.19 -23.89
C GLN A 188 6.31 21.63 -24.26
N GLN A 189 6.04 22.60 -23.37
CA GLN A 189 6.23 24.02 -23.66
C GLN A 189 7.70 24.46 -23.68
N GLY A 190 8.65 23.55 -23.44
CA GLY A 190 9.94 23.58 -24.14
C GLY A 190 10.77 24.85 -23.98
N THR A 191 10.85 25.42 -22.78
CA THR A 191 12.00 26.27 -22.42
C THR A 191 13.00 25.45 -21.60
N PRO A 192 14.21 25.14 -22.09
CA PRO A 192 15.18 24.40 -21.29
C PRO A 192 15.76 25.30 -20.18
N PRO A 193 15.91 24.83 -18.93
CA PRO A 193 15.29 23.67 -18.31
C PRO A 193 14.32 24.09 -17.20
N ASN A 194 13.03 23.84 -17.39
CA ASN A 194 12.18 23.67 -16.23
C ASN A 194 12.44 22.26 -15.65
N TRP A 195 13.49 22.14 -14.83
CA TRP A 195 13.81 20.94 -14.05
C TRP A 195 12.81 20.72 -12.91
N ASP A 196 11.69 21.46 -12.85
CA ASP A 196 10.71 21.35 -11.77
C ASP A 196 9.88 20.08 -11.87
N SER A 197 9.98 19.27 -12.94
CA SER A 197 9.28 17.98 -13.06
C SER A 197 10.04 16.91 -13.86
N PHE A 198 9.84 15.66 -13.49
CA PHE A 198 10.51 14.45 -14.00
C PHE A 198 9.48 13.36 -14.29
N ALA A 199 9.57 12.75 -15.48
CA ALA A 199 8.70 11.66 -15.88
C ALA A 199 9.33 10.31 -15.54
N TYR A 200 8.51 9.41 -15.03
CA TYR A 200 8.84 8.03 -14.74
C TYR A 200 7.87 7.14 -15.50
N TYR A 201 8.39 6.34 -16.43
CA TYR A 201 7.56 5.49 -17.28
C TYR A 201 7.56 4.05 -16.78
N SER A 202 6.39 3.42 -16.78
CA SER A 202 6.22 2.00 -16.55
C SER A 202 5.96 1.27 -17.86
N THR A 203 6.84 0.33 -18.22
CA THR A 203 6.61 -0.53 -19.38
C THR A 203 5.47 -1.52 -19.16
N ASP A 204 5.20 -1.87 -17.90
CA ASP A 204 4.18 -2.85 -17.52
C ASP A 204 2.77 -2.22 -17.57
N LEU A 205 2.65 -0.96 -17.11
CA LEU A 205 1.38 -0.21 -17.12
C LEU A 205 1.19 0.63 -18.39
N LYS A 206 2.27 0.90 -19.13
CA LYS A 206 2.30 1.77 -20.33
C LYS A 206 1.85 3.20 -20.03
N ASP A 207 2.32 3.71 -18.90
CA ASP A 207 1.85 4.96 -18.33
C ASP A 207 2.97 5.68 -17.56
N TYR A 208 2.78 6.97 -17.30
CA TYR A 208 3.74 7.83 -16.64
C TYR A 208 3.28 8.26 -15.27
N VAL A 209 4.21 8.25 -14.32
CA VAL A 209 4.15 9.10 -13.14
C VAL A 209 5.00 10.33 -13.39
N ILE A 210 4.46 11.52 -13.10
CA ILE A 210 5.23 12.75 -13.13
C ILE A 210 5.43 13.24 -11.71
N GLU A 211 6.70 13.43 -11.33
CA GLU A 211 7.08 13.96 -10.03
C GLU A 211 7.70 15.33 -10.16
N VAL A 212 7.43 16.20 -9.19
CA VAL A 212 8.11 17.49 -9.10
C VAL A 212 9.56 17.33 -8.63
N ALA A 213 10.42 18.30 -8.89
CA ALA A 213 11.83 18.24 -8.49
C ALA A 213 12.03 17.94 -7.00
N ALA A 214 11.17 18.49 -6.15
CA ALA A 214 11.20 18.26 -4.70
C ALA A 214 10.92 16.80 -4.31
N ASN A 215 10.18 16.06 -5.14
CA ASN A 215 9.78 14.67 -4.94
C ASN A 215 10.52 13.69 -5.87
N ARG A 216 11.44 14.19 -6.70
CA ARG A 216 12.19 13.38 -7.66
C ARG A 216 12.83 12.19 -6.94
N TYR A 217 12.71 11.01 -7.53
CA TYR A 217 13.15 9.81 -6.87
C TYR A 217 14.67 9.82 -6.60
N PRO A 218 15.06 9.34 -5.40
CA PRO A 218 16.45 9.24 -5.00
C PRO A 218 17.22 8.28 -5.92
N GLY A 219 18.49 8.62 -6.22
CA GLY A 219 19.37 7.81 -7.05
C GLY A 219 20.42 8.64 -7.78
N ASN A 220 21.49 8.00 -8.23
CA ASN A 220 22.55 8.62 -9.02
C ASN A 220 22.84 7.77 -10.26
N PRO A 221 22.05 7.92 -11.34
CA PRO A 221 22.29 7.21 -12.58
C PRO A 221 23.67 7.52 -13.16
N PRO A 222 24.35 6.55 -13.80
CA PRO A 222 23.89 5.19 -14.07
C PRO A 222 24.17 4.21 -12.93
N ALA A 223 24.83 4.64 -11.84
CA ALA A 223 25.26 3.74 -10.76
C ALA A 223 24.07 3.14 -9.98
N THR A 224 23.04 3.96 -9.71
CA THR A 224 21.78 3.51 -9.12
C THR A 224 20.61 4.11 -9.89
N PRO A 225 19.66 3.29 -10.39
CA PRO A 225 18.42 3.79 -10.95
C PRO A 225 17.70 4.67 -9.93
N ARG A 226 17.06 5.74 -10.41
CA ARG A 226 16.18 6.55 -9.57
C ARG A 226 14.94 5.75 -9.26
N SER A 227 14.71 5.50 -7.97
CA SER A 227 13.66 4.61 -7.49
C SER A 227 13.16 5.16 -6.17
N TRP A 228 11.84 5.20 -5.99
CA TRP A 228 11.23 5.64 -4.74
C TRP A 228 11.74 4.82 -3.54
N CYS A 229 11.89 3.51 -3.68
CA CYS A 229 12.40 2.62 -2.65
C CYS A 229 13.87 2.85 -2.27
N ASN A 230 14.65 3.59 -3.05
CA ASN A 230 16.07 3.85 -2.77
C ASN A 230 16.29 5.03 -1.79
N GLY A 231 15.28 5.43 -1.01
CA GLY A 231 15.35 6.55 -0.07
C GLY A 231 16.52 6.45 0.91
N HIS A 232 16.67 5.30 1.57
CA HIS A 232 17.73 5.04 2.55
C HIS A 232 19.14 5.11 1.96
N LEU A 233 19.30 4.94 0.64
CA LEU A 233 20.61 4.96 -0.04
C LEU A 233 21.13 6.39 -0.26
N VAL A 234 20.30 7.42 -0.11
CA VAL A 234 20.67 8.80 -0.49
C VAL A 234 21.10 9.64 0.71
N THR A 235 20.58 9.41 1.90
CA THR A 235 21.10 10.03 3.14
C THR A 235 21.00 9.04 4.32
N PRO A 236 21.99 9.00 5.23
CA PRO A 236 21.92 8.16 6.44
C PRO A 236 20.69 8.45 7.33
N ASP A 237 20.13 9.66 7.23
CA ASP A 237 18.93 10.10 7.96
C ASP A 237 17.64 9.94 7.11
N ALA A 238 17.70 9.35 5.92
CA ALA A 238 16.50 9.13 5.13
C ALA A 238 15.62 8.08 5.81
N GLU A 239 14.33 8.40 5.87
CA GLU A 239 13.30 7.50 6.35
C GLU A 239 13.29 6.20 5.56
N ASN A 240 13.16 5.08 6.27
CA ASN A 240 12.94 3.78 5.66
C ASN A 240 11.62 3.82 4.90
N ARG A 241 11.64 3.33 3.66
CA ARG A 241 10.46 3.28 2.81
C ARG A 241 10.03 1.84 2.67
N PHE A 242 8.87 1.50 3.22
CA PHE A 242 8.40 0.12 3.25
C PHE A 242 7.48 -0.22 2.09
N ALA A 243 6.56 0.67 1.73
CA ALA A 243 5.71 0.48 0.58
C ALA A 243 5.10 1.80 0.07
N LEU A 244 4.49 1.74 -1.11
CA LEU A 244 3.79 2.84 -1.77
C LEU A 244 2.62 2.31 -2.58
N THR A 245 1.48 3.00 -2.52
CA THR A 245 0.36 2.82 -3.43
C THR A 245 0.28 4.00 -4.40
N GLU A 246 0.29 3.70 -5.70
CA GLU A 246 0.08 4.67 -6.77
C GLU A 246 -1.29 4.46 -7.42
N SER A 247 -2.13 5.49 -7.40
CA SER A 247 -3.51 5.49 -7.94
C SER A 247 -3.73 6.57 -9.00
N ARG A 248 -2.69 7.35 -9.34
CA ARG A 248 -2.74 8.36 -10.42
C ARG A 248 -2.48 7.77 -11.80
N LEU A 249 -2.29 6.46 -11.88
CA LEU A 249 -2.05 5.72 -13.11
C LEU A 249 -3.35 5.13 -13.66
N THR A 250 -3.32 4.72 -14.92
CA THR A 250 -4.37 3.97 -15.61
C THR A 250 -4.75 2.67 -14.89
N ARG A 251 -3.85 2.12 -14.05
CA ARG A 251 -4.13 1.02 -13.13
C ARG A 251 -3.45 1.29 -11.80
N ASP A 252 -4.15 0.99 -10.70
CA ASP A 252 -3.57 1.06 -9.36
C ASP A 252 -2.37 0.11 -9.24
N ALA A 253 -1.36 0.53 -8.49
CA ALA A 253 -0.17 -0.27 -8.23
C ALA A 253 0.24 -0.17 -6.76
N VAL A 254 0.46 -1.32 -6.13
CA VAL A 254 1.11 -1.44 -4.82
C VAL A 254 2.58 -1.82 -5.05
N THR A 255 3.48 -1.12 -4.39
CA THR A 255 4.92 -1.40 -4.42
C THR A 255 5.41 -1.66 -3.01
N LEU A 256 5.87 -2.87 -2.73
CA LEU A 256 6.56 -3.22 -1.49
C LEU A 256 8.05 -2.99 -1.69
N CYS A 257 8.69 -2.14 -0.90
CA CYS A 257 10.11 -1.84 -1.04
C CYS A 257 10.98 -2.93 -0.41
N PRO A 258 12.24 -3.08 -0.86
CA PRO A 258 13.18 -4.04 -0.29
C PRO A 258 13.30 -3.96 1.23
N ASP A 259 13.24 -2.75 1.81
CA ASP A 259 13.39 -2.52 3.24
C ASP A 259 12.29 -3.22 4.07
N ALA A 260 11.08 -3.38 3.51
CA ALA A 260 9.97 -4.09 4.16
C ALA A 260 10.27 -5.59 4.37
N PHE A 261 11.23 -6.15 3.65
CA PHE A 261 11.63 -7.56 3.76
C PHE A 261 12.87 -7.76 4.65
N THR A 262 13.33 -6.69 5.31
CA THR A 262 14.54 -6.71 6.15
C THR A 262 14.20 -6.47 7.61
N THR A 263 15.18 -6.67 8.49
CA THR A 263 15.07 -6.36 9.92
C THR A 263 15.03 -4.85 10.23
N SER A 264 15.09 -4.00 9.20
CA SER A 264 14.93 -2.55 9.31
C SER A 264 13.46 -2.14 9.52
N SER A 265 12.55 -3.07 9.26
CA SER A 265 11.10 -2.96 9.45
C SER A 265 10.66 -3.59 10.77
N GLU A 266 9.39 -3.93 10.90
CA GLU A 266 8.79 -4.53 12.09
C GLU A 266 9.47 -5.87 12.51
N PRO A 267 9.53 -6.15 13.82
CA PRO A 267 10.30 -7.27 14.37
C PRO A 267 9.73 -8.65 14.01
N PHE A 268 8.44 -8.75 13.71
CA PHE A 268 7.77 -10.01 13.39
C PHE A 268 7.36 -10.06 11.93
N GLU A 269 7.48 -11.22 11.31
CA GLU A 269 7.02 -11.38 9.91
C GLU A 269 5.48 -11.40 9.84
N THR A 270 4.84 -12.15 10.75
CA THR A 270 3.40 -12.42 10.73
C THR A 270 2.73 -12.14 12.07
N ILE A 271 1.40 -12.00 12.05
CA ILE A 271 0.54 -11.84 13.23
C ILE A 271 0.74 -13.01 14.20
N ASP A 272 0.77 -14.23 13.68
CA ASP A 272 1.02 -15.43 14.49
C ASP A 272 2.36 -15.38 15.22
N ALA A 273 3.42 -14.91 14.54
CA ALA A 273 4.74 -14.77 15.14
C ALA A 273 4.74 -13.71 16.25
N ALA A 274 4.07 -12.56 16.01
CA ALA A 274 3.91 -11.51 17.02
C ALA A 274 3.11 -12.00 18.23
N MET A 275 2.00 -12.70 18.01
CA MET A 275 1.13 -13.21 19.08
C MET A 275 1.75 -14.33 19.90
N ALA A 276 2.68 -15.10 19.31
CA ALA A 276 3.43 -16.14 19.99
C ALA A 276 4.57 -15.57 20.88
N ASP A 277 5.01 -14.34 20.63
CA ASP A 277 6.15 -13.74 21.33
C ASP A 277 5.74 -13.14 22.70
N PRO A 278 6.32 -13.62 23.82
CA PRO A 278 5.99 -13.10 25.15
C PRO A 278 6.36 -11.63 25.37
N ALA A 279 7.36 -11.09 24.66
CA ALA A 279 7.76 -9.70 24.73
C ALA A 279 6.76 -8.79 24.02
N ALA A 280 6.22 -9.21 22.87
CA ALA A 280 5.14 -8.50 22.19
C ALA A 280 3.86 -8.43 23.05
N ALA A 281 3.54 -9.50 23.77
CA ALA A 281 2.37 -9.57 24.65
C ALA A 281 2.52 -8.79 25.99
N ARG A 282 3.69 -8.22 26.27
CA ARG A 282 3.95 -7.55 27.54
C ARG A 282 3.27 -6.18 27.59
N LEU A 283 2.56 -5.91 28.69
CA LEU A 283 1.97 -4.59 28.90
C LEU A 283 3.03 -3.48 28.89
N GLY A 284 2.80 -2.46 28.08
CA GLY A 284 3.71 -1.32 27.91
C GLY A 284 4.73 -1.50 26.79
N THR A 285 4.75 -2.64 26.09
CA THR A 285 5.51 -2.79 24.86
C THR A 285 4.98 -1.79 23.82
N PRO A 286 5.85 -0.97 23.21
CA PRO A 286 5.48 -0.09 22.10
C PRO A 286 4.87 -0.89 20.93
N LEU A 287 3.90 -0.32 20.21
CA LEU A 287 3.25 -1.02 19.10
C LEU A 287 4.24 -1.38 18.00
N ASN A 288 5.18 -0.51 17.67
CA ASN A 288 6.24 -0.78 16.69
C ASN A 288 7.13 -1.97 17.07
N ASP A 289 7.25 -2.28 18.37
CA ASP A 289 8.01 -3.43 18.87
C ASP A 289 7.17 -4.73 18.91
N ALA A 290 5.86 -4.63 18.64
CA ALA A 290 4.91 -5.74 18.65
C ALA A 290 4.23 -5.98 17.29
N SER A 291 4.32 -5.03 16.37
CA SER A 291 3.71 -5.11 15.05
C SER A 291 4.36 -6.19 14.18
N PRO A 292 3.59 -6.88 13.33
CA PRO A 292 4.13 -7.68 12.24
C PRO A 292 4.28 -6.87 10.95
N ARG A 293 5.25 -7.25 10.11
CA ARG A 293 5.50 -6.64 8.80
C ARG A 293 4.35 -6.82 7.82
N SER A 294 3.54 -7.87 8.01
CA SER A 294 2.33 -8.10 7.22
C SER A 294 1.35 -6.93 7.25
N LEU A 295 1.42 -6.06 8.28
CA LEU A 295 0.66 -4.81 8.31
C LEU A 295 1.03 -3.85 7.17
N THR A 296 2.22 -3.96 6.59
CA THR A 296 2.63 -3.18 5.41
C THR A 296 1.69 -3.43 4.25
N LEU A 297 1.44 -4.70 3.90
CA LEU A 297 0.52 -5.01 2.81
C LEU A 297 -0.91 -4.57 3.15
N PHE A 298 -1.38 -4.85 4.36
CA PHE A 298 -2.71 -4.42 4.80
C PHE A 298 -2.91 -2.90 4.68
N HIS A 299 -1.92 -2.11 5.08
CA HIS A 299 -1.90 -0.65 4.96
C HIS A 299 -2.01 -0.20 3.50
N GLU A 300 -1.22 -0.77 2.60
CA GLU A 300 -1.31 -0.45 1.17
C GLU A 300 -2.66 -0.85 0.55
N LEU A 301 -3.26 -1.97 0.98
CA LEU A 301 -4.60 -2.33 0.51
C LEU A 301 -5.65 -1.31 0.94
N ILE A 302 -5.49 -0.66 2.09
CA ILE A 302 -6.38 0.43 2.50
C ILE A 302 -6.24 1.61 1.52
N HIS A 303 -5.01 2.04 1.21
CA HIS A 303 -4.80 3.12 0.23
C HIS A 303 -5.39 2.79 -1.12
N MET A 304 -5.12 1.59 -1.62
CA MET A 304 -5.58 1.16 -2.93
C MET A 304 -7.11 1.09 -3.01
N THR A 305 -7.76 0.58 -1.96
CA THR A 305 -9.21 0.36 -1.98
C THR A 305 -10.03 1.60 -1.62
N THR A 306 -9.46 2.55 -0.88
CA THR A 306 -10.18 3.76 -0.41
C THR A 306 -9.69 5.07 -1.03
N GLY A 307 -8.51 5.04 -1.66
CA GLY A 307 -7.81 6.20 -2.22
C GLY A 307 -6.82 6.82 -1.23
N PRO A 308 -5.58 7.13 -1.66
CA PRO A 308 -4.52 7.67 -0.80
C PRO A 308 -4.86 9.05 -0.23
N ASP A 309 -5.66 9.86 -0.93
CA ASP A 309 -6.12 11.17 -0.44
C ASP A 309 -6.97 11.07 0.84
N GLN A 310 -7.71 9.97 1.00
CA GLN A 310 -8.53 9.71 2.18
C GLN A 310 -7.72 9.09 3.32
N THR A 311 -6.52 8.62 3.01
CA THR A 311 -5.66 7.84 3.90
C THR A 311 -4.21 8.30 3.72
N PRO A 312 -3.86 9.56 4.03
CA PRO A 312 -2.48 10.00 3.82
C PRO A 312 -1.55 9.29 4.81
N ASP A 313 -0.37 8.86 4.37
CA ASP A 313 0.65 8.23 5.23
C ASP A 313 0.98 9.10 6.46
N SER A 314 0.93 10.43 6.32
CA SER A 314 1.14 11.35 7.44
C SER A 314 0.19 11.13 8.63
N ALA A 315 -0.98 10.49 8.41
CA ALA A 315 -1.93 10.15 9.45
C ALA A 315 -1.50 8.91 10.28
N SER A 316 -0.54 8.12 9.81
CA SER A 316 0.04 6.99 10.55
C SER A 316 1.22 7.43 11.47
N MET A 317 1.77 8.64 11.25
CA MET A 317 2.76 9.19 12.16
C MET A 317 2.16 9.39 13.55
N PHE A 318 2.82 8.84 14.57
CA PHE A 318 2.37 8.93 15.96
C PHE A 318 2.16 10.39 16.38
N SER A 319 0.90 10.83 16.47
CA SER A 319 0.55 11.88 17.40
C SER A 319 0.78 11.30 18.79
N VAL A 320 1.78 11.82 19.50
CA VAL A 320 2.07 11.44 20.90
C VAL A 320 0.73 11.41 21.65
N CYS A 321 0.30 10.22 22.07
CA CYS A 321 -0.90 10.08 22.90
C CYS A 321 -0.69 10.95 24.15
N PRO A 322 -1.53 11.96 24.40
CA PRO A 322 -1.36 12.88 25.52
C PRO A 322 -1.51 12.21 26.89
#